data_AF-A0A1C4FRT5-F1
#
_entry.id   AF-A0A1C4FRT5-F1
#
_cell.length_a   1.000
_cell.length_b   1.000
_cell.length_c   1.000
_cell.angle_alpha   90.00
_cell.angle_beta   90.00
_cell.angle_gamma   90.00
#
_symmetry.space_group_name_H-M   'P 1'
#
loop_
_entity.id
_entity.type
_entity.pdbx_description
1 polymer ?
#
loop_
_entity_poly.entity_id
_entity_poly.type
_entity_poly.pdbx_seq_one_letter_code
_entity_poly.pdbx_strand_id
1 'polypeptide(L)' 'MLEKEINQLQDIHQKLVALATIFRQKVCEECKWSTPTFYRKMRESDKFSNAEKEKIVSIMIQVTMDTQNYFKKYYP' A
#
# COMPACT_ATOMS: atom_id res chain seq x y z
N MET A 1 -21.13 -29.08 -1.83
CA MET A 1 -20.87 -27.72 -2.32
C MET A 1 -19.39 -27.69 -2.66
N LEU A 2 -19.02 -27.62 -3.94
CA LEU A 2 -17.60 -27.64 -4.34
C LEU A 2 -16.91 -26.41 -3.74
N GLU A 3 -15.93 -26.62 -2.86
CA GLU A 3 -15.03 -25.55 -2.43
C GLU A 3 -14.38 -24.99 -3.69
N LYS A 4 -14.67 -23.73 -3.99
CA LYS A 4 -14.10 -23.07 -5.16
C LYS A 4 -12.62 -22.85 -4.83
N GLU A 5 -11.75 -23.59 -5.53
CA GLU A 5 -10.31 -23.42 -5.42
C GLU A 5 -9.96 -21.94 -5.61
N ILE A 6 -9.25 -21.37 -4.63
CA ILE A 6 -8.92 -19.95 -4.65
C ILE A 6 -7.90 -19.75 -5.76
N ASN A 7 -8.24 -18.93 -6.76
CA ASN A 7 -7.28 -18.47 -7.75
C ASN A 7 -6.26 -17.56 -7.05
N GLN A 8 -5.15 -18.15 -6.60
CA GLN A 8 -4.12 -17.46 -5.82
C GLN A 8 -3.54 -16.26 -6.58
N LEU A 9 -3.34 -16.40 -7.90
CA LEU A 9 -2.85 -15.31 -8.74
C LEU A 9 -3.80 -14.11 -8.72
N GLN A 10 -5.12 -14.37 -8.87
CA GLN A 10 -6.13 -13.32 -8.80
C GLN A 10 -6.18 -12.65 -7.42
N ASP A 11 -6.18 -13.44 -6.34
CA ASP A 11 -6.23 -12.90 -4.97
C ASP A 11 -4.99 -12.05 -4.64
N ILE A 12 -3.79 -12.54 -5.00
CA ILE A 12 -2.54 -11.81 -4.80
C ILE A 12 -2.57 -10.49 -5.57
N HIS A 13 -2.92 -10.52 -6.86
CA HIS A 13 -3.00 -9.32 -7.68
C HIS A 13 -3.99 -8.30 -7.09
N GLN A 14 -5.19 -8.73 -6.67
CA GLN A 14 -6.18 -7.85 -6.06
C GLN A 14 -5.66 -7.19 -4.78
N LYS A 15 -4.95 -7.94 -3.94
CA LYS A 15 -4.33 -7.38 -2.72
C LYS A 15 -3.21 -6.39 -3.02
N LEU A 16 -2.37 -6.64 -4.03
CA LEU A 16 -1.32 -5.70 -4.43
C LEU A 16 -1.90 -4.38 -4.96
N VAL A 17 -2.97 -4.45 -5.76
CA VAL A 17 -3.69 -3.24 -6.23
C VAL A 17 -4.32 -2.48 -5.05
N ALA A 18 -4.93 -3.20 -4.11
CA ALA A 18 -5.48 -2.60 -2.90
C ALA A 18 -4.39 -1.97 -2.01
N LEU A 19 -3.24 -2.64 -1.85
CA LEU A 19 -2.07 -2.15 -1.10
C LEU A 19 -1.63 -0.78 -1.62
N ALA A 20 -1.45 -0.63 -2.93
CA ALA A 20 -1.05 0.63 -3.55
C ALA A 20 -2.08 1.75 -3.28
N THR A 21 -3.38 1.40 -3.28
CA THR A 21 -4.47 2.33 -3.00
C THR A 21 -4.46 2.79 -1.54
N ILE A 22 -4.33 1.85 -0.60
CA ILE A 22 -4.29 2.12 0.84
C ILE A 22 -3.04 2.94 1.20
N PHE A 23 -1.88 2.57 0.64
CA PHE A 23 -0.64 3.32 0.82
C PHE A 23 -0.82 4.78 0.42
N ARG A 24 -1.36 5.05 -0.78
CA ARG A 24 -1.64 6.41 -1.25
C ARG A 24 -2.58 7.16 -0.31
N GLN A 25 -3.67 6.52 0.13
CA GLN A 25 -4.65 7.14 1.03
C GLN A 25 -3.99 7.58 2.34
N LYS A 26 -3.25 6.69 3.00
CA LYS A 26 -2.56 6.98 4.26
C LYS A 26 -1.49 8.06 4.10
N VAL A 27 -0.72 8.04 3.01
CA VAL A 27 0.26 9.11 2.74
C VAL A 27 -0.44 10.46 2.56
N CYS A 28 -1.55 10.50 1.84
CA CYS A 28 -2.33 11.73 1.67
C CYS A 28 -2.85 12.27 3.02
N GLU A 29 -3.38 11.40 3.87
CA GLU A 29 -3.91 11.75 5.19
C GLU A 29 -2.80 12.28 6.12
N GLU A 30 -1.74 11.50 6.31
CA GLU A 30 -0.68 11.80 7.27
C GLU A 30 0.20 12.98 6.85
N CYS A 31 0.48 13.12 5.56
CA CYS A 31 1.26 14.25 5.02
C CYS A 31 0.37 15.46 4.67
N LYS A 32 -0.96 15.38 4.88
CA LYS A 32 -1.95 16.40 4.51
C LYS A 32 -1.88 16.79 3.02
N TRP A 33 -1.65 15.80 2.17
CA TRP A 33 -1.61 15.99 0.72
C TRP A 33 -2.97 15.69 0.10
N SER A 34 -3.29 16.40 -0.98
CA SER A 34 -4.34 15.99 -1.90
C SER A 34 -3.84 14.87 -2.81
N THR A 35 -4.77 14.13 -3.42
CA THR A 35 -4.44 13.09 -4.42
C THR A 35 -3.59 13.66 -5.58
N PRO A 36 -3.90 14.84 -6.16
CA PRO A 36 -3.03 15.47 -7.15
C PRO A 36 -1.62 15.78 -6.63
N THR A 37 -1.48 16.24 -5.38
CA THR A 37 -0.16 16.52 -4.79
C THR A 37 0.67 15.26 -4.61
N PHE A 38 0.05 14.15 -4.18
CA PHE A 38 0.73 12.84 -4.14
C PHE A 38 1.33 12.49 -5.50
N TYR A 39 0.52 12.52 -6.57
CA TYR A 39 0.99 12.12 -7.89
C TYR A 39 2.00 13.10 -8.49
N ARG A 40 1.88 14.41 -8.19
CA ARG A 40 2.89 15.40 -8.58
C ARG A 40 4.24 15.09 -7.93
N LYS A 41 4.28 14.97 -6.59
CA LYS A 41 5.50 14.66 -5.83
C LYS A 41 6.10 13.29 -6.23
N MET A 42 5.27 12.30 -6.52
CA MET A 42 5.72 10.98 -7.00
C MET A 42 6.48 11.07 -8.33
N ARG A 43 6.03 11.92 -9.27
CA ARG A 43 6.68 12.09 -10.58
C ARG A 43 7.90 13.01 -10.54
N GLU A 44 7.81 14.08 -9.76
CA GLU A 44 8.76 15.20 -9.84
C GLU A 44 9.88 15.10 -8.79
N SER A 45 9.87 14.07 -7.92
CA SER A 45 10.83 13.86 -6.81
C SER A 45 10.97 15.05 -5.85
N ASP A 46 10.06 16.02 -5.97
CA ASP A 46 10.21 17.34 -5.39
C ASP A 46 10.38 17.24 -3.88
N LYS A 47 11.53 17.75 -3.42
CA LYS A 47 12.15 17.55 -2.10
C LYS A 47 11.13 17.21 -1.02
N PHE A 48 11.08 15.93 -0.64
CA PHE A 48 10.42 15.53 0.59
C PHE A 48 11.18 16.12 1.78
N SER A 49 10.46 16.72 2.73
CA SER A 49 11.05 17.03 4.04
C SER A 49 11.51 15.74 4.73
N ASN A 50 12.41 15.83 5.71
CA ASN A 50 12.84 14.64 6.45
C ASN A 50 11.65 13.95 7.13
N ALA A 51 10.71 14.73 7.70
CA ALA A 51 9.48 14.20 8.29
C ALA A 51 8.60 13.47 7.26
N GLU A 52 8.45 14.02 6.03
CA GLU A 52 7.71 13.35 4.96
C GLU A 52 8.38 12.02 4.57
N LYS A 53 9.71 11.98 4.45
CA LYS A 53 10.45 10.73 4.13
C LYS A 53 10.23 9.65 5.18
N GLU A 54 10.40 10.01 6.45
CA GLU A 54 10.19 9.09 7.58
C GLU A 54 8.75 8.57 7.60
N LYS A 55 7.78 9.47 7.39
CA LYS A 55 6.36 9.11 7.38
C LYS A 55 6.01 8.16 6.23
N ILE A 56 6.51 8.43 5.02
CA ILE A 56 6.29 7.57 3.85
C ILE A 56 6.78 6.14 4.11
N VAL A 57 8.01 6.00 4.65
CA VAL A 57 8.58 4.68 4.98
C VAL A 57 7.79 3.98 6.08
N SER A 58 7.43 4.71 7.15
CA SER A 58 6.62 4.18 8.25
C SER A 58 5.27 3.62 7.76
N ILE A 59 4.57 4.37 6.90
CA ILE A 59 3.30 3.94 6.30
C ILE A 59 3.49 2.69 5.44
N MET A 60 4.57 2.63 4.64
CA MET A 60 4.85 1.45 3.81
C MET A 60 5.07 0.19 4.66
N ILE A 61 5.80 0.30 5.77
CA ILE A 61 6.01 -0.80 6.71
C ILE A 61 4.68 -1.28 7.29
N GLN A 62 3.83 -0.35 7.77
CA GLN A 62 2.53 -0.70 8.33
C GLN A 62 1.62 -1.39 7.30
N VAL A 63 1.52 -0.84 6.09
CA VAL A 63 0.62 -1.34 5.04
C VAL A 63 1.08 -2.70 4.49
N THR A 64 2.39 -2.96 4.47
CA THR A 64 2.92 -4.28 4.09
C THR A 64 2.76 -5.34 5.17
N MET A 65 2.86 -5.00 6.46
CA MET A 65 2.61 -5.95 7.56
C MET A 65 1.22 -6.56 7.49
N ASP A 66 0.18 -5.75 7.24
CA ASP A 66 -1.20 -6.21 7.09
C ASP A 66 -1.34 -7.21 5.92
N THR A 67 -0.66 -6.89 4.81
CA THR A 67 -0.68 -7.72 3.61
C THR A 67 0.10 -9.02 3.78
N GLN A 68 1.24 -8.99 4.46
CA GLN A 68 2.00 -10.18 4.83
C GLN A 68 1.17 -11.10 5.73
N ASN A 69 0.49 -10.55 6.74
CA ASN A 69 -0.37 -11.31 7.62
C ASN A 69 -1.52 -11.99 6.86
N TYR A 70 -2.12 -11.31 5.88
CA TYR A 70 -3.15 -11.91 5.03
C TYR A 70 -2.64 -13.12 4.24
N PHE A 71 -1.40 -13.07 3.72
CA PHE A 71 -0.84 -14.14 2.91
C PHE A 71 -0.29 -15.34 3.69
N LYS A 72 -0.17 -15.26 5.02
CA LYS A 72 0.18 -16.42 5.85
C LYS A 72 -0.77 -17.61 5.65
N LYS A 73 -2.01 -17.38 5.23
CA LYS A 73 -2.97 -18.45 4.88
C LYS A 73 -2.50 -19.39 3.76
N TYR A 74 -1.52 -18.97 2.95
CA TYR A 74 -0.96 -19.76 1.85
C TYR A 74 0.30 -20.54 2.23
N TYR A 75 0.85 -20.30 3.41
CA TYR A 75 2.05 -20.95 3.93
C TYR A 75 1.69 -21.59 5.28
N PRO A 76 1.22 -22.86 5.30
CA PRO A 76 0.96 -23.59 6.54
C PRO A 76 2.25 -23.85 7.33
#